data_AF-A0AAE2EHW8-F1
#
_entry.id   AF-A0AAE2EHW8-F1
#
_cell.length_a   1.000
_cell.length_b   1.000
_cell.length_c   1.000
_cell.angle_alpha   90.00
_cell.angle_beta   90.00
_cell.angle_gamma   90.00
#
_symmetry.space_group_name_H-M   'P 1'
#
loop_
_entity.id
_entity.type
_entity.pdbx_description
1 polymer ?
#
loop_
_entity_poly.entity_id
_entity_poly.type
_entity_poly.pdbx_seq_one_letter_code
_entity_poly.pdbx_strand_id
1 'polypeptide(L)'
;MAIILKQAIYNADKTECLEIGYFLNSKSEIQIQHMPITIKKVPSALPKEITSLKEAFQANLNKFIDGIQYWDTSNVTDMSFMFNGAQNFNQDISSWKTSKVKNMSFMFSGCRCFNQNISKWDFSRVINISYMFEATNSFKKTYLNLILISYLLEKIERKTL
;
A
#
# COMPACT_ATOMS: atom_id res chain seq x y z
N MET A 1 6.90 -19.41 -10.69
CA MET A 1 7.15 -18.59 -11.88
C MET A 1 6.01 -17.57 -11.99
N ALA A 2 6.32 -16.30 -12.24
CA ALA A 2 5.28 -15.28 -12.43
C ALA A 2 4.73 -15.34 -13.87
N ILE A 3 3.42 -15.16 -14.04
CA ILE A 3 2.77 -15.14 -15.36
C ILE A 3 2.27 -13.73 -15.63
N ILE A 4 2.85 -13.04 -16.61
CA ILE A 4 2.40 -11.70 -17.01
C ILE A 4 1.01 -11.84 -17.66
N LEU A 5 0.03 -11.14 -17.10
CA LEU A 5 -1.35 -11.12 -17.62
C LEU A 5 -1.59 -9.86 -18.45
N LYS A 6 -0.99 -8.74 -18.04
CA LYS A 6 -1.03 -7.47 -18.76
C LYS A 6 0.27 -6.71 -18.56
N GLN A 7 0.85 -6.21 -19.64
CA GLN A 7 2.04 -5.36 -19.58
C GLN A 7 1.66 -3.91 -19.30
N ALA A 8 2.42 -3.23 -18.43
CA ALA A 8 2.20 -1.81 -18.17
C ALA A 8 2.62 -0.94 -19.36
N ILE A 9 1.88 0.14 -19.60
CA ILE A 9 2.21 1.18 -20.59
C ILE A 9 2.46 2.48 -19.85
N TYR A 10 3.54 3.17 -20.22
CA TYR A 10 3.95 4.44 -19.63
C TYR A 10 4.14 5.50 -20.71
N ASN A 11 4.09 6.77 -20.32
CA ASN A 11 4.60 7.86 -21.14
C ASN A 11 6.15 7.79 -21.27
N ALA A 12 6.71 8.57 -22.19
CA ALA A 12 8.11 8.46 -22.58
C ALA A 12 9.12 8.64 -21.42
N ASP A 13 8.82 9.53 -20.47
CA ASP A 13 9.68 9.83 -19.32
C ASP A 13 9.36 8.98 -18.07
N LYS A 14 8.40 8.05 -18.17
CA LYS A 14 7.95 7.17 -17.09
C LYS A 14 7.45 7.93 -15.85
N THR A 15 6.81 9.08 -16.04
CA THR A 15 6.13 9.82 -14.96
C THR A 15 4.62 9.55 -14.91
N GLU A 16 4.04 9.00 -15.97
CA GLU A 16 2.63 8.64 -16.05
C GLU A 16 2.47 7.18 -16.50
N CYS A 17 1.71 6.41 -15.72
CA CYS A 17 1.21 5.10 -16.13
C CYS A 17 -0.08 5.32 -16.93
N LEU A 18 -0.06 4.91 -18.20
CA LEU A 18 -1.19 4.97 -19.11
C LEU A 18 -2.06 3.72 -18.99
N GLU A 19 -1.42 2.56 -18.78
CA GLU A 19 -2.10 1.30 -18.50
C GLU A 19 -1.40 0.53 -17.38
N ILE A 20 -2.18 0.11 -16.39
CA ILE A 20 -1.69 -0.69 -15.26
C ILE A 20 -1.38 -2.11 -15.75
N GLY A 21 -0.12 -2.52 -15.63
CA GLY A 21 0.32 -3.89 -15.84
C GLY A 21 0.22 -4.73 -14.57
N TYR A 22 -0.03 -6.02 -14.72
CA TYR A 22 -0.18 -6.96 -13.61
C TYR A 22 0.11 -8.41 -14.04
N PHE A 23 0.40 -9.26 -13.05
CA PHE A 23 0.84 -10.63 -13.24
C PHE A 23 0.30 -11.54 -12.13
N LEU A 24 0.19 -12.84 -12.42
CA LEU A 24 -0.09 -13.86 -11.41
C LEU A 24 1.22 -14.20 -10.70
N ASN A 25 1.31 -13.92 -9.39
CA ASN A 25 2.50 -14.17 -8.60
C ASN A 25 2.54 -15.63 -8.06
N SER A 26 3.61 -16.02 -7.37
CA SER A 26 3.78 -17.38 -6.83
C SER A 26 2.79 -17.76 -5.71
N LYS A 27 2.05 -16.78 -5.16
CA LYS A 27 0.98 -16.99 -4.18
C LYS A 27 -0.40 -17.04 -4.83
N SER A 28 -0.47 -17.09 -6.16
CA SER A 28 -1.72 -17.04 -6.93
C SER A 28 -2.50 -15.74 -6.73
N GLU A 29 -1.83 -14.64 -6.41
CA GLU A 29 -2.42 -13.30 -6.38
C GLU A 29 -2.22 -12.61 -7.72
N ILE A 30 -3.20 -11.82 -8.13
CA ILE A 30 -3.05 -10.91 -9.27
C ILE A 30 -2.40 -9.63 -8.73
N GLN A 31 -1.09 -9.52 -8.94
CA GLN A 31 -0.26 -8.45 -8.41
C GLN A 31 0.03 -7.40 -9.48
N ILE A 32 -0.08 -6.12 -9.10
CA ILE A 32 0.36 -5.02 -9.95
C ILE A 32 1.87 -5.09 -10.22
N GLN A 33 2.30 -4.76 -11.43
CA GLN A 33 3.73 -4.63 -11.72
C GLN A 33 4.33 -3.49 -10.89
N HIS A 34 5.58 -3.65 -10.46
CA HIS A 34 6.32 -2.59 -9.78
C HIS A 34 6.42 -1.37 -10.70
N MET A 35 5.96 -0.22 -10.21
CA MET A 35 5.94 1.03 -10.97
C MET A 35 7.29 1.73 -10.88
N PRO A 36 7.73 2.45 -11.93
CA PRO A 36 8.90 3.30 -11.87
C PRO A 36 8.85 4.28 -10.69
N ILE A 37 9.98 4.50 -10.03
CA ILE A 37 10.08 5.41 -8.87
C ILE A 37 9.71 6.87 -9.21
N THR A 38 9.69 7.22 -10.50
CA THR A 38 9.36 8.53 -11.05
C THR A 38 7.86 8.77 -11.23
N ILE A 39 7.01 7.76 -11.05
CA ILE A 39 5.57 7.85 -11.32
C ILE A 39 4.90 8.93 -10.45
N LYS A 40 4.17 9.82 -11.12
CA LYS A 40 3.38 10.93 -10.59
C LYS A 40 1.90 10.77 -10.88
N LYS A 41 1.52 9.89 -11.81
CA LYS A 41 0.15 9.68 -12.22
C LYS A 41 -0.09 8.25 -12.67
N VAL A 42 -1.27 7.73 -12.34
CA VAL A 42 -1.78 6.42 -12.76
C VAL A 42 -3.23 6.55 -13.21
N PRO A 43 -3.80 5.54 -13.90
CA PRO A 43 -5.21 5.52 -14.18
C PRO A 43 -6.02 5.56 -12.87
N SER A 44 -7.08 6.37 -12.83
CA SER A 44 -7.93 6.54 -11.64
C SER A 44 -8.72 5.27 -11.28
N ALA A 45 -8.81 4.30 -12.20
CA ALA A 45 -9.43 3.00 -11.94
C ALA A 45 -8.35 1.93 -11.76
N LEU A 46 -8.37 1.26 -10.61
CA LEU A 46 -7.63 0.03 -10.38
C LEU A 46 -8.38 -1.13 -11.09
N PRO A 47 -7.71 -2.00 -11.88
CA PRO A 47 -8.36 -3.18 -12.43
C PRO A 47 -8.96 -4.03 -11.31
N LYS A 48 -10.22 -4.43 -11.45
CA LYS A 48 -11.00 -5.10 -10.38
C LYS A 48 -10.41 -6.45 -9.97
N GLU A 49 -9.61 -7.06 -10.85
CA GLU A 49 -8.94 -8.33 -10.66
C GLU A 49 -7.75 -8.22 -9.71
N ILE A 50 -7.21 -7.01 -9.48
CA ILE A 50 -6.04 -6.83 -8.62
C ILE A 50 -6.36 -7.26 -7.19
N THR A 51 -5.59 -8.22 -6.69
CA THR A 51 -5.64 -8.68 -5.30
C THR A 51 -4.37 -8.32 -4.52
N SER A 52 -3.31 -7.88 -5.20
CA SER A 52 -2.04 -7.52 -4.54
C SER A 52 -1.48 -6.21 -5.09
N LEU A 53 -1.26 -5.27 -4.17
CA LEU A 53 -0.56 -4.01 -4.41
C LEU A 53 0.89 -4.06 -3.87
N LYS A 54 1.39 -5.28 -3.65
CA LYS A 54 2.75 -5.51 -3.14
C LYS A 54 3.78 -4.77 -4.00
N GLU A 55 4.62 -3.98 -3.34
CA GLU A 55 5.74 -3.24 -3.94
C GLU A 55 5.34 -2.22 -5.05
N ALA A 56 4.04 -1.92 -5.21
CA ALA A 56 3.54 -1.14 -6.35
C ALA A 56 4.27 0.18 -6.56
N PHE A 57 4.54 0.92 -5.49
CA PHE A 57 5.19 2.24 -5.48
C PHE A 57 6.42 2.27 -4.56
N GLN A 58 7.10 1.13 -4.42
CA GLN A 58 8.31 1.06 -3.60
C GLN A 58 9.33 2.09 -4.09
N ALA A 59 9.93 2.84 -3.14
CA ALA A 59 10.90 3.90 -3.37
C ALA A 59 10.42 5.06 -4.27
N ASN A 60 9.11 5.24 -4.45
CA ASN A 60 8.58 6.35 -5.25
C ASN A 60 9.04 7.72 -4.70
N LEU A 61 9.46 8.59 -5.61
CA LEU A 61 10.09 9.87 -5.27
C LEU A 61 9.09 11.01 -5.04
N ASN A 62 7.83 10.82 -5.41
CA ASN A 62 6.84 11.88 -5.45
C ASN A 62 5.97 11.91 -4.19
N LYS A 63 5.60 13.13 -3.80
CA LYS A 63 4.67 13.35 -2.69
C LYS A 63 3.24 12.93 -3.02
N PHE A 64 2.85 13.13 -4.27
CA PHE A 64 1.52 12.83 -4.82
C PHE A 64 1.66 11.99 -6.08
N ILE A 65 0.76 11.03 -6.21
CA ILE A 65 0.57 10.17 -7.37
C ILE A 65 -0.90 10.31 -7.78
N ASP A 66 -1.19 11.19 -8.74
CA ASP A 66 -2.55 11.42 -9.18
C ASP A 66 -3.19 10.12 -9.71
N GLY A 67 -4.46 9.90 -9.38
CA GLY A 67 -5.20 8.69 -9.72
C GLY A 67 -5.35 7.70 -8.57
N ILE A 68 -4.33 7.53 -7.70
CA ILE A 68 -4.38 6.48 -6.67
C ILE A 68 -5.47 6.71 -5.61
N GLN A 69 -5.87 7.97 -5.39
CA GLN A 69 -6.89 8.34 -4.41
C GLN A 69 -8.29 7.81 -4.78
N TYR A 70 -8.49 7.42 -6.04
CA TYR A 70 -9.75 6.93 -6.59
C TYR A 70 -9.82 5.39 -6.68
N TRP A 71 -8.73 4.68 -6.40
CA TRP A 71 -8.69 3.23 -6.51
C TRP A 71 -9.66 2.54 -5.54
N ASP A 72 -10.49 1.64 -6.06
CA ASP A 72 -11.26 0.71 -5.23
C ASP A 72 -10.38 -0.46 -4.81
N THR A 73 -9.90 -0.42 -3.56
CA THR A 73 -9.04 -1.46 -3.00
C THR A 73 -9.80 -2.61 -2.33
N SER A 74 -11.14 -2.73 -2.51
CA SER A 74 -11.97 -3.72 -1.81
C SER A 74 -11.64 -5.19 -2.09
N ASN A 75 -10.84 -5.48 -3.13
CA ASN A 75 -10.38 -6.83 -3.47
C ASN A 75 -8.94 -7.11 -3.03
N VAL A 76 -8.22 -6.10 -2.54
CA VAL A 76 -6.80 -6.21 -2.21
C VAL A 76 -6.61 -6.95 -0.88
N THR A 77 -5.72 -7.94 -0.89
CA THR A 77 -5.34 -8.74 0.27
C THR A 77 -3.90 -8.51 0.74
N ASP A 78 -3.01 -8.04 -0.14
CA ASP A 78 -1.61 -7.75 0.18
C ASP A 78 -1.24 -6.32 -0.27
N MET A 79 -0.83 -5.48 0.69
CA MET A 79 -0.31 -4.12 0.49
C MET A 79 1.13 -4.00 1.01
N SER A 80 1.83 -5.12 1.23
CA SER A 80 3.18 -5.11 1.78
C SER A 80 4.17 -4.38 0.88
N PHE A 81 5.08 -3.63 1.49
CA PHE A 81 6.10 -2.82 0.82
C PHE A 81 5.57 -1.78 -0.21
N MET A 82 4.26 -1.54 -0.28
CA MET A 82 3.64 -0.74 -1.36
C MET A 82 4.29 0.65 -1.50
N PHE A 83 4.64 1.32 -0.41
CA PHE A 83 5.34 2.60 -0.40
C PHE A 83 6.68 2.52 0.34
N ASN A 84 7.25 1.34 0.55
CA ASN A 84 8.51 1.19 1.28
C ASN A 84 9.62 2.04 0.64
N GLY A 85 10.25 2.92 1.41
CA GLY A 85 11.28 3.84 0.96
C GLY A 85 10.78 5.07 0.20
N ALA A 86 9.47 5.26 0.04
CA ALA A 86 8.89 6.44 -0.63
C ALA A 86 8.93 7.66 0.31
N GLN A 87 10.13 8.25 0.47
CA GLN A 87 10.42 9.21 1.54
C GLN A 87 9.50 10.43 1.53
N ASN A 88 9.10 10.88 0.34
CA ASN A 88 8.29 12.09 0.14
C ASN A 88 6.78 11.83 0.15
N PHE A 89 6.34 10.57 0.04
CA PHE A 89 4.93 10.22 -0.14
C PHE A 89 4.07 10.75 1.01
N ASN A 90 3.01 11.50 0.68
CA ASN A 90 2.09 12.04 1.67
C ASN A 90 0.71 12.39 1.07
N GLN A 91 0.20 11.52 0.20
CA GLN A 91 -1.10 11.69 -0.44
C GLN A 91 -2.22 11.08 0.41
N ASP A 92 -3.36 11.77 0.48
CA ASP A 92 -4.55 11.24 1.16
C ASP A 92 -5.04 9.95 0.46
N ILE A 93 -5.07 8.89 1.26
CA ILE A 93 -5.54 7.53 0.92
C ILE A 93 -6.54 7.01 1.96
N SER A 94 -7.18 7.94 2.69
CA SER A 94 -8.16 7.63 3.74
C SER A 94 -9.43 6.96 3.20
N SER A 95 -9.68 7.06 1.89
CA SER A 95 -10.82 6.45 1.18
C SER A 95 -10.64 4.96 0.86
N TRP A 96 -9.42 4.43 0.98
CA TRP A 96 -9.14 3.03 0.63
C TRP A 96 -9.88 2.05 1.54
N LYS A 97 -10.42 0.99 0.93
CA LYS A 97 -11.11 -0.10 1.62
C LYS A 97 -10.09 -1.19 1.99
N THR A 98 -9.83 -1.38 3.28
CA THR A 98 -8.80 -2.31 3.76
C THR A 98 -9.36 -3.58 4.42
N SER A 99 -10.68 -3.78 4.43
CA SER A 99 -11.36 -4.87 5.16
C SER A 99 -10.96 -6.29 4.73
N LYS A 100 -10.36 -6.47 3.55
CA LYS A 100 -9.82 -7.76 3.08
C LYS A 100 -8.30 -7.89 3.23
N VAL A 101 -7.60 -6.81 3.59
CA VAL A 101 -6.14 -6.79 3.64
C VAL A 101 -5.65 -7.66 4.79
N LYS A 102 -4.72 -8.57 4.49
CA LYS A 102 -4.08 -9.48 5.44
C LYS A 102 -2.64 -9.06 5.74
N ASN A 103 -1.97 -8.41 4.80
CA ASN A 103 -0.57 -8.03 4.94
C ASN A 103 -0.33 -6.55 4.59
N MET A 104 0.22 -5.81 5.53
CA MET A 104 0.66 -4.42 5.39
C MET A 104 2.12 -4.24 5.86
N SER A 105 2.89 -5.34 5.97
CA SER A 105 4.28 -5.28 6.44
C SER A 105 5.11 -4.32 5.59
N PHE A 106 5.91 -3.47 6.22
CA PHE A 106 6.76 -2.46 5.57
C PHE A 106 6.03 -1.45 4.66
N MET A 107 4.68 -1.38 4.67
CA MET A 107 3.93 -0.57 3.69
C MET A 107 4.40 0.89 3.61
N PHE A 108 4.72 1.51 4.74
CA PHE A 108 5.24 2.88 4.84
C PHE A 108 6.62 2.95 5.49
N SER A 109 7.37 1.84 5.53
CA SER A 109 8.73 1.84 6.07
C SER A 109 9.58 2.85 5.28
N GLY A 110 10.24 3.77 5.97
CA GLY A 110 11.03 4.85 5.36
C GLY A 110 10.22 6.00 4.72
N CYS A 111 8.88 6.02 4.81
CA CYS A 111 8.05 7.15 4.36
C CYS A 111 8.14 8.33 5.35
N ARG A 112 9.20 9.12 5.26
CA ARG A 112 9.51 10.19 6.22
C ARG A 112 8.46 11.31 6.29
N CYS A 113 7.73 11.54 5.21
CA CYS A 113 6.73 12.62 5.11
C CYS A 113 5.28 12.18 5.35
N PHE A 114 4.99 10.87 5.45
CA PHE A 114 3.61 10.39 5.50
C PHE A 114 2.92 10.76 6.82
N ASN A 115 1.83 11.53 6.76
CA ASN A 115 1.10 12.00 7.94
C ASN A 115 -0.43 12.00 7.76
N GLN A 116 -0.94 11.15 6.87
CA GLN A 116 -2.37 11.10 6.55
C GLN A 116 -3.19 10.35 7.60
N ASN A 117 -4.46 10.76 7.75
CA ASN A 117 -5.38 10.12 8.67
C ASN A 117 -5.93 8.80 8.07
N ILE A 118 -5.48 7.68 8.61
CA ILE A 118 -5.93 6.33 8.23
C ILE A 118 -6.86 5.67 9.26
N SER A 119 -7.48 6.46 10.16
CA SER A 119 -8.39 5.95 11.20
C SER A 119 -9.63 5.21 10.66
N LYS A 120 -9.98 5.44 9.39
CA LYS A 120 -11.10 4.77 8.71
C LYS A 120 -10.74 3.39 8.15
N TRP A 121 -9.46 3.02 8.16
CA TRP A 121 -9.03 1.70 7.70
C TRP A 121 -9.48 0.61 8.67
N ASP A 122 -9.99 -0.48 8.11
CA ASP A 122 -10.34 -1.70 8.83
C ASP A 122 -9.10 -2.62 8.92
N PHE A 123 -8.71 -2.94 10.16
CA PHE A 123 -7.58 -3.81 10.48
C PHE A 123 -8.00 -5.22 10.95
N SER A 124 -9.31 -5.52 11.00
CA SER A 124 -9.86 -6.74 11.60
C SER A 124 -9.32 -8.04 10.99
N ARG A 125 -8.90 -8.00 9.72
CA ARG A 125 -8.33 -9.14 8.99
C ARG A 125 -6.81 -9.10 8.85
N VAL A 126 -6.15 -8.06 9.33
CA VAL A 126 -4.71 -7.87 9.13
C VAL A 126 -3.93 -8.82 10.03
N ILE A 127 -3.10 -9.66 9.42
CA ILE A 127 -2.28 -10.65 10.12
C ILE A 127 -0.89 -10.09 10.39
N ASN A 128 -0.36 -9.28 9.46
CA ASN A 128 1.00 -8.79 9.51
C ASN A 128 1.07 -7.27 9.24
N ILE A 129 1.58 -6.53 10.22
CA ILE A 129 1.89 -5.09 10.18
C ILE A 129 3.35 -4.82 10.53
N SER A 130 4.20 -5.85 10.56
CA SER A 130 5.59 -5.73 10.98
C SER A 130 6.29 -4.64 10.18
N TYR A 131 6.97 -3.74 10.89
CA TYR A 131 7.74 -2.64 10.32
C TYR A 131 6.94 -1.68 9.41
N MET A 132 5.60 -1.67 9.49
CA MET A 132 4.75 -0.84 8.61
C MET A 132 5.17 0.63 8.61
N PHE A 133 5.61 1.17 9.75
CA PHE A 133 6.04 2.57 9.92
C PHE A 133 7.50 2.69 10.40
N GLU A 134 8.33 1.67 10.20
CA GLU A 134 9.76 1.74 10.55
C GLU A 134 10.44 2.94 9.85
N ALA A 135 11.33 3.65 10.56
CA ALA A 135 12.07 4.78 10.02
C ALA A 135 11.22 5.93 9.39
N THR A 136 9.96 6.09 9.84
CA THR A 136 9.13 7.26 9.50
C THR A 136 9.37 8.41 10.49
N ASN A 137 9.63 9.63 9.99
CA ASN A 137 9.93 10.79 10.83
C ASN A 137 8.65 11.44 11.40
N SER A 138 7.56 11.40 10.65
CA SER A 138 6.27 12.06 10.93
C SER A 138 5.37 11.30 11.91
N PHE A 139 5.72 10.08 12.31
CA PHE A 139 4.90 9.30 13.26
C PHE A 139 5.16 9.63 14.74
N LYS A 140 5.98 10.65 15.03
CA LYS A 140 6.30 11.10 16.39
C LYS A 140 5.37 12.17 16.97
N LYS A 141 4.35 12.64 16.24
CA LYS A 141 3.33 13.53 16.80
C LYS A 141 1.97 13.20 16.19
N THR A 142 1.04 12.81 17.07
CA THR A 142 -0.43 12.93 16.95
C THR A 142 -1.19 11.61 16.67
N TYR A 143 -1.74 11.04 17.75
CA TYR A 143 -2.91 10.13 17.88
C TYR A 143 -2.99 8.74 17.21
N LEU A 144 -1.95 8.17 16.61
CA LEU A 144 -2.07 6.82 16.00
C LEU A 144 -1.89 5.61 16.94
N ASN A 145 -1.76 5.83 18.25
CA ASN A 145 -1.36 4.76 19.18
C ASN A 145 -2.48 4.15 20.04
N LEU A 146 -3.77 4.36 19.76
CA LEU A 146 -4.84 3.67 20.51
C LEU A 146 -5.41 2.46 19.76
N ILE A 147 -5.67 2.57 18.45
CA ILE A 147 -6.23 1.46 17.66
C ILE A 147 -5.18 0.38 17.39
N LEU A 148 -3.91 0.77 17.14
CA LEU A 148 -2.83 -0.19 16.90
C LEU A 148 -2.35 -0.85 18.20
N ILE A 149 -2.32 -0.12 19.32
CA ILE A 149 -2.00 -0.68 20.64
C ILE A 149 -3.15 -1.58 21.13
N SER A 150 -4.42 -1.17 21.01
CA SER A 150 -5.54 -2.02 21.42
C SER A 150 -5.58 -3.33 20.61
N TYR A 151 -5.31 -3.26 19.30
CA TYR A 151 -5.25 -4.44 18.44
C TYR A 151 -4.08 -5.39 18.78
N LEU A 152 -2.91 -4.83 19.12
CA LEU A 152 -1.76 -5.63 19.55
C LEU A 152 -1.96 -6.21 20.96
N LEU A 153 -2.60 -5.48 21.88
CA LEU A 153 -2.92 -5.95 23.23
C LEU A 153 -3.99 -7.06 23.23
N GLU A 154 -5.09 -6.91 22.48
CA GLU A 154 -6.13 -7.95 22.37
C GLU A 154 -5.58 -9.28 21.80
N LYS A 155 -4.62 -9.22 20.87
CA LYS A 155 -3.99 -10.43 20.31
C LYS A 155 -2.96 -11.08 21.24
N ILE A 156 -2.37 -10.33 22.16
CA ILE A 156 -1.48 -10.87 23.20
C ILE A 156 -2.33 -11.62 24.24
N GLU A 157 -3.43 -11.04 24.71
CA GLU A 157 -4.31 -11.65 25.72
C GLU A 157 -4.97 -12.96 25.25
N ARG A 158 -5.31 -13.07 23.96
CA ARG A 158 -5.89 -14.31 23.37
C ARG A 158 -4.88 -15.43 23.11
N LYS A 159 -3.58 -15.20 23.30
CA LYS A 159 -2.52 -16.22 23.18
C LYS A 159 -2.04 -16.75 24.53
N THR A 160 -2.49 -16.15 25.63
CA THR A 160 -2.12 -16.52 27.01
C THR A 160 -3.23 -17.27 27.77
N LEU A 161 -4.27 -17.72 27.07
CA LEU A 161 -5.39 -18.53 27.56
C LEU A 161 -5.46 -19.85 26.81
#